data_AF-A0A369XUN6-F1
#
_entry.id   AF-A0A369XUN6-F1
#
_cell.length_a   1.000
_cell.length_b   1.000
_cell.length_c   1.000
_cell.angle_alpha   90.00
_cell.angle_beta   90.00
_cell.angle_gamma   90.00
#
_symmetry.space_group_name_H-M   'P 1'
#
loop_
_entity.id
_entity.type
_entity.pdbx_description
1 polymer ?
#
loop_
_entity_poly.entity_id
_entity_poly.type
_entity_poly.pdbx_seq_one_letter_code
_entity_poly.pdbx_strand_id
1 'polypeptide(L)'
;MYLSITIGDVETSKLRFKELASLSSIGVKEIFIVSVGGFSGFKDAINIIYPETKTQLYILHQIRNTVKFLNYKKRKTFERELKGREDKK
;
A
#
# COMPACT_ATOMS: atom_id res chain seq x y z
N MET A 1 -0.12 -6.20 17.85
CA MET A 1 0.37 -5.77 16.52
C MET A 1 0.86 -7.02 15.82
N TYR A 2 0.23 -7.43 14.71
CA TYR A 2 0.62 -8.63 13.96
C TYR A 2 1.54 -8.23 12.82
N LEU A 3 2.68 -8.92 12.68
CA LEU A 3 3.61 -8.78 11.58
C LEU A 3 3.83 -10.15 10.96
N SER A 4 3.56 -10.28 9.67
CA SER A 4 3.80 -11.49 8.89
C SER A 4 4.62 -11.16 7.66
N ILE A 5 5.56 -12.03 7.32
CA ILE A 5 6.33 -11.96 6.07
C ILE A 5 5.93 -13.17 5.23
N THR A 6 5.62 -12.93 3.97
CA THR A 6 5.34 -13.99 3.00
C THR A 6 6.30 -13.86 1.83
N ILE A 7 6.83 -15.00 1.38
CA ILE A 7 7.72 -15.08 0.22
C ILE A 7 6.97 -15.88 -0.84
N GLY A 8 6.88 -15.33 -2.05
CA GLY A 8 6.26 -15.99 -3.20
C GLY A 8 7.15 -15.86 -4.42
N ASP A 9 7.17 -16.89 -5.27
CA ASP A 9 8.03 -16.96 -6.46
C ASP A 9 7.57 -16.05 -7.61
N VAL A 10 6.29 -15.70 -7.65
CA VAL A 10 5.68 -14.89 -8.71
C VAL A 10 4.61 -13.95 -8.17
N GLU A 11 4.50 -12.76 -8.73
CA GLU A 11 3.46 -11.80 -8.35
C GLU A 11 2.15 -12.07 -9.09
N THR A 12 1.32 -12.99 -8.58
CA THR A 12 0.01 -13.31 -9.18
C THR A 12 -1.16 -12.94 -8.27
N SER A 13 -2.32 -12.64 -8.86
CA SER A 13 -3.56 -12.37 -8.11
C SER A 13 -3.97 -13.53 -7.19
N LYS A 14 -3.67 -14.78 -7.58
CA LYS A 14 -3.94 -15.98 -6.79
C LYS A 14 -3.12 -16.03 -5.50
N LEU A 15 -1.84 -15.62 -5.56
CA LEU A 15 -0.99 -15.58 -4.38
C LEU A 15 -1.43 -14.50 -3.39
N ARG A 16 -1.82 -13.33 -3.90
CA ARG A 16 -2.36 -12.22 -3.09
C ARG A 16 -3.65 -12.60 -2.36
N PHE A 17 -4.52 -13.35 -3.02
CA PHE A 17 -5.71 -13.92 -2.39
C PHE A 17 -5.35 -14.88 -1.24
N LYS A 18 -4.39 -15.78 -1.47
CA LYS A 18 -3.92 -16.73 -0.46
C LYS A 18 -3.32 -16.02 0.77
N GLU A 19 -2.56 -14.96 0.55
CA GLU A 19 -1.99 -14.12 1.62
C GLU A 19 -3.09 -13.49 2.49
N LEU A 20 -4.07 -12.82 1.87
CA LEU A 20 -5.19 -12.20 2.59
C LEU A 20 -6.07 -13.23 3.30
N ALA A 21 -6.27 -14.40 2.70
CA ALA A 21 -7.01 -15.51 3.31
C ALA A 21 -6.28 -16.07 4.54
N SER A 22 -4.95 -16.08 4.52
CA SER A 22 -4.16 -16.50 5.68
C SER A 22 -4.36 -15.55 6.87
N LEU A 23 -4.50 -14.24 6.63
CA LEU A 23 -4.83 -13.26 7.68
C LEU A 23 -6.20 -13.56 8.31
N SER A 24 -7.18 -13.96 7.50
CA SER A 24 -8.50 -14.34 8.01
C SER A 24 -8.42 -15.61 8.86
N SER A 25 -7.62 -16.60 8.42
CA SER A 25 -7.42 -17.86 9.14
C SER A 25 -6.74 -17.71 10.51
N ILE A 26 -5.89 -16.70 10.70
CA ILE A 26 -5.28 -16.38 12.01
C ILE A 26 -6.18 -15.50 12.90
N GLY A 27 -7.40 -15.20 12.46
CA GLY A 27 -8.42 -14.50 13.25
C GLY A 27 -8.52 -13.00 13.00
N VAL A 28 -7.89 -12.44 11.95
CA VAL A 28 -8.16 -11.06 11.54
C VAL A 28 -9.56 -11.00 10.94
N LYS A 29 -10.47 -10.31 11.63
CA LYS A 29 -11.88 -10.24 11.24
C LYS A 29 -12.19 -9.08 10.31
N GLU A 30 -11.53 -7.95 10.53
CA GLU A 30 -11.81 -6.71 9.82
C GLU A 30 -10.52 -5.91 9.62
N ILE A 31 -10.43 -5.25 8.48
CA ILE A 31 -9.36 -4.30 8.17
C ILE A 31 -10.01 -3.00 7.71
N PHE A 32 -9.78 -1.90 8.43
CA PHE A 32 -10.40 -0.62 8.05
C PHE A 32 -9.73 0.03 6.84
N ILE A 33 -8.40 -0.04 6.77
CA ILE A 33 -7.60 0.62 5.73
C ILE A 33 -6.48 -0.31 5.28
N VAL A 34 -6.34 -0.49 3.98
CA VAL A 34 -5.19 -1.16 3.36
C VAL A 34 -4.52 -0.25 2.36
N SER A 35 -3.19 -0.16 2.44
CA SER A 35 -2.37 0.62 1.51
C SER A 35 -1.59 -0.31 0.58
N VAL A 36 -1.90 -0.31 -0.72
CA VAL A 36 -1.24 -1.19 -1.71
C VAL A 36 -0.49 -0.40 -2.78
N GLY A 37 0.59 -0.99 -3.32
CA GLY A 37 1.46 -0.38 -4.34
C GLY A 37 0.87 -0.22 -5.74
N GLY A 38 -0.44 -0.42 -5.93
CA GLY A 38 -1.10 -0.32 -7.23
C GLY A 38 -0.99 -1.58 -8.11
N PHE A 39 -0.54 -2.71 -7.55
CA PHE A 39 -0.45 -3.97 -8.27
C PHE A 39 -1.85 -4.54 -8.60
N SER A 40 -1.97 -5.18 -9.77
CA SER A 40 -3.20 -5.85 -10.20
C SER A 40 -3.56 -7.03 -9.29
N GLY A 41 -4.87 -7.22 -9.04
CA GLY A 41 -5.42 -8.35 -8.27
C GLY A 41 -5.47 -8.17 -6.74
N PHE A 42 -4.74 -7.21 -6.16
CA PHE A 42 -4.85 -6.94 -4.71
C PHE A 42 -6.22 -6.37 -4.34
N LYS A 43 -6.69 -5.39 -5.10
CA LYS A 43 -7.98 -4.73 -4.84
C LYS A 43 -9.14 -5.72 -4.94
N ASP A 44 -9.11 -6.60 -5.94
CA ASP A 44 -10.14 -7.63 -6.12
C ASP A 44 -10.12 -8.63 -4.97
N ALA A 45 -8.93 -9.09 -4.56
CA ALA A 45 -8.79 -10.01 -3.43
C ALA A 45 -9.22 -9.38 -2.09
N ILE A 46 -8.89 -8.11 -1.84
CA ILE A 46 -9.33 -7.37 -0.66
C ILE A 46 -10.85 -7.25 -0.64
N ASN A 47 -11.47 -6.87 -1.76
CA ASN A 47 -12.93 -6.73 -1.85
C ASN A 47 -13.67 -8.06 -1.62
N ILE A 48 -13.06 -9.21 -1.97
CA ILE A 48 -13.66 -10.53 -1.74
C ILE A 48 -13.55 -10.95 -0.27
N ILE A 49 -12.41 -10.71 0.38
CA ILE A 49 -12.13 -11.24 1.74
C ILE A 49 -12.53 -10.23 2.84
N TYR A 50 -12.33 -8.94 2.59
CA TYR A 50 -12.61 -7.83 3.52
C TYR A 50 -13.34 -6.68 2.80
N PRO A 51 -14.63 -6.86 2.44
CA PRO A 51 -15.38 -5.93 1.58
C PRO A 51 -15.50 -4.50 2.12
N GLU A 52 -15.52 -4.33 3.44
CA GLU A 52 -15.63 -3.01 4.09
C GLU A 52 -14.30 -2.23 4.14
N THR A 53 -13.21 -2.83 3.64
CA THR A 53 -11.87 -2.23 3.69
C THR A 53 -11.74 -1.05 2.75
N LYS A 54 -11.30 0.10 3.26
CA LYS A 54 -10.89 1.23 2.40
C LYS A 54 -9.50 0.97 1.84
N THR A 55 -9.44 0.75 0.52
CA THR A 55 -8.16 0.61 -0.19
C THR A 55 -7.62 1.99 -0.57
N GLN A 56 -6.39 2.29 -0.15
CA GLN A 56 -5.63 3.45 -0.58
C GLN A 56 -4.38 3.04 -1.37
N LEU A 57 -3.89 3.95 -2.21
CA LEU A 57 -2.60 3.79 -2.88
C LEU A 57 -1.47 4.04 -1.89
N TYR A 58 -0.40 3.24 -2.00
CA TYR A 58 0.81 3.43 -1.22
C TYR A 58 1.63 4.61 -1.76
N ILE A 59 1.18 5.82 -1.42
CA ILE A 59 1.75 7.09 -1.87
C ILE A 59 3.23 7.24 -1.49
N LEU A 60 3.66 6.63 -0.38
CA LEU A 60 5.05 6.67 0.05
C LEU A 60 5.98 6.01 -0.97
N HIS A 61 5.54 4.94 -1.63
CA HIS A 61 6.32 4.34 -2.72
C HIS A 61 6.49 5.33 -3.87
N GLN A 62 5.43 6.03 -4.27
CA GLN A 62 5.47 7.00 -5.35
C GLN A 62 6.39 8.18 -5.01
N ILE A 63 6.22 8.76 -3.81
CA ILE A 63 7.06 9.87 -3.35
C ILE A 63 8.53 9.45 -3.29
N ARG A 64 8.85 8.29 -2.71
CA ARG A 64 10.23 7.77 -2.64
C ARG A 64 10.81 7.54 -4.03
N ASN A 65 10.03 6.98 -4.94
CA ASN A 65 10.46 6.75 -6.31
C ASN A 65 10.77 8.08 -7.02
N THR A 66 9.92 9.09 -6.88
CA THR A 66 10.15 10.43 -7.46
C THR A 66 11.37 11.13 -6.86
N VAL A 67 11.53 11.14 -5.54
CA VAL A 67 12.63 11.83 -4.85
C VAL A 67 14.00 11.25 -5.21
N LYS A 68 14.06 9.96 -5.57
CA LYS A 68 15.31 9.31 -6.02
C LYS A 68 15.92 10.01 -7.24
N PHE A 69 15.10 10.54 -8.13
CA PHE A 69 15.53 11.22 -9.36
C PHE A 69 15.87 12.70 -9.17
N LEU A 70 15.63 13.26 -7.98
CA LEU A 70 15.96 14.65 -7.68
C LEU A 70 17.43 14.80 -7.30
N ASN A 71 18.05 15.86 -7.83
CA ASN A 71 19.34 16.33 -7.34
C ASN A 71 19.27 16.57 -5.83
N TYR A 72 20.27 16.09 -5.08
CA TYR A 72 20.36 16.19 -3.63
C TYR A 72 20.06 17.61 -3.10
N LYS A 73 20.57 18.64 -3.78
CA LYS A 73 20.35 20.05 -3.40
C LYS A 73 18.88 20.48 -3.48
N LYS A 74 18.06 19.84 -4.32
CA LYS A 74 16.64 20.16 -4.54
C LYS A 74 15.68 19.33 -3.69
N ARG A 75 16.14 18.27 -3.01
CA ARG A 75 15.27 17.36 -2.25
C ARG A 75 14.51 18.06 -1.12
N LYS A 76 15.21 18.84 -0.28
CA LYS A 76 14.59 19.57 0.84
C LYS A 76 13.53 20.57 0.36
N THR A 77 13.77 21.25 -0.75
CA THR A 77 12.80 22.18 -1.34
C THR A 77 11.56 21.44 -1.84
N PHE A 78 11.76 20.34 -2.56
CA PHE A 78 10.67 19.49 -3.05
C PHE A 78 9.82 18.91 -1.92
N GLU A 79 10.44 18.40 -0.85
CA GLU A 79 9.74 17.88 0.33
C GLU A 79 8.88 18.96 1.00
N ARG A 80 9.39 20.19 1.12
CA ARG A 80 8.65 21.33 1.68
C ARG A 80 7.44 21.68 0.82
N GLU A 81 7.60 21.71 -0.50
CA GLU A 81 6.50 21.97 -1.44
C GLU A 81 5.46 20.86 -1.43
N LEU A 82 5.89 19.60 -1.30
CA LEU A 82 5.00 18.45 -1.21
C LEU A 82 4.13 18.51 0.05
N LYS A 83 4.70 18.92 1.18
CA LYS A 83 3.98 19.12 2.45
C LYS A 83 3.06 20.34 2.44
N GLY A 84 3.48 21.43 1.79
CA GLY A 84 2.76 22.71 1.77
C GLY A 84 1.45 22.73 0.96
N ARG A 85 0.99 21.61 0.41
CA ARG A 85 -0.29 21.50 -0.30
C ARG A 85 -1.48 21.16 0.60
N GLU A 86 -1.30 21.00 1.90
CA GLU A 86 -2.36 20.52 2.80
C GLU A 86 -3.35 21.59 3.30
N ASP A 87 -3.12 22.90 3.12
CA ASP A 87 -3.95 23.95 3.77
C ASP A 87 -4.69 24.89 2.79
N LYS A 88 -5.08 24.40 1.61
CA LYS A 88 -5.95 25.16 0.69
C LYS A 88 -7.19 24.37 0.30
N LYS A 89 -8.04 24.10 1.28
CA LYS A 89 -9.47 23.88 1.08
C LYS A 89 -10.24 24.58 2.19
#